data_AF-A0A7C1WI35-F1
#
_entry.id   AF-A0A7C1WI35-F1
#
_cell.length_a   1.000
_cell.length_b   1.000
_cell.length_c   1.000
_cell.angle_alpha   90.00
_cell.angle_beta   90.00
_cell.angle_gamma   90.00
#
_symmetry.space_group_name_H-M   'P 1'
#
loop_
_entity.id
_entity.type
_entity.pdbx_description
1 polymer ?
#
loop_
_entity_poly.entity_id
_entity_poly.type
_entity_poly.pdbx_seq_one_letter_code
_entity_poly.pdbx_strand_id
1 'polypeptide(L)'
;MSVTGLELLLLVLFISTFFYSIRSVRGRRFTLTILSLVFLHSLIRGWTTWGILIAFLLSGYGAALVLRRWPRRSLLWMYIIALGAVFMVLKRYVFLEAILPESWFEHSVSILGLSYMLFRQIHFVVDTMEEQIERPSLWAYLYYQLNVFTLISGPIQRFEDFDRQWDRLEPPFRCREEVLGSYLRILIGLFQVAVLGTFFYGRYETAVADANMSRLLRVPMAFYSY
;
A
#
# COMPACT_ATOMS: atom_id res chain seq x y z
N MET A 1 18.83 8.77 2.25
CA MET A 1 18.26 9.90 1.50
C MET A 1 17.20 10.54 2.37
N SER A 2 17.28 11.84 2.65
CA SER A 2 16.19 12.52 3.36
C SER A 2 14.95 12.56 2.45
N VAL A 3 13.78 12.29 3.01
CA VAL A 3 12.50 12.29 2.27
C VAL A 3 12.17 13.69 1.72
N THR A 4 12.89 14.71 2.17
CA THR A 4 12.75 16.13 1.80
C THR A 4 13.92 16.63 0.94
N GLY A 5 14.84 15.76 0.55
CA GLY A 5 16.04 16.13 -0.20
C GLY A 5 15.73 16.55 -1.64
N LEU A 6 16.51 17.53 -2.13
CA LEU A 6 16.48 17.97 -3.53
C LEU A 6 16.73 16.80 -4.50
N GLU A 7 17.50 15.80 -4.06
CA GLU A 7 17.75 14.54 -4.76
C GLU A 7 16.48 13.75 -5.06
N LEU A 8 15.55 13.64 -4.10
CA LEU A 8 14.29 12.92 -4.30
C LEU A 8 13.42 13.65 -5.32
N LEU A 9 13.36 14.98 -5.24
CA LEU A 9 12.62 15.78 -6.20
C LEU A 9 13.18 15.60 -7.62
N LEU A 10 14.50 15.70 -7.79
CA LEU A 10 15.15 15.48 -9.08
C LEU A 10 14.91 14.07 -9.61
N LEU A 11 14.97 13.06 -8.73
CA LEU A 11 14.69 11.68 -9.08
C LEU A 11 13.24 11.50 -9.58
N VAL A 12 12.27 12.06 -8.85
CA VAL A 12 10.84 12.00 -9.22
C VAL A 12 10.61 12.73 -10.56
N LEU A 13 11.20 13.91 -10.75
CA LEU A 13 11.11 14.65 -12.02
C LEU A 13 11.73 13.84 -13.16
N PHE A 14 12.93 13.30 -12.98
CA PHE A 14 13.62 12.48 -13.98
C PHE A 14 12.80 11.24 -14.36
N ILE A 15 12.34 10.46 -13.37
CA ILE A 15 11.52 9.26 -13.61
C ILE A 15 10.23 9.64 -14.33
N SER A 16 9.58 10.74 -13.95
CA SER A 16 8.33 11.18 -14.59
C SER A 16 8.52 11.59 -16.05
N THR A 17 9.62 12.28 -16.38
CA THR A 17 9.94 12.68 -17.76
C THR A 17 10.38 11.48 -18.60
N PHE A 18 11.16 10.58 -18.01
CA PHE A 18 11.57 9.33 -18.65
C PHE A 18 10.35 8.46 -18.97
N PHE A 19 9.44 8.28 -18.02
CA PHE A 19 8.21 7.51 -18.20
C PHE A 19 7.33 8.07 -19.33
N TYR A 20 7.25 9.41 -19.45
CA TYR A 20 6.50 10.06 -20.53
C TYR A 20 7.10 9.79 -21.92
N SER A 21 8.43 9.63 -22.00
CA SER A 21 9.13 9.33 -23.25
C SER A 21 8.84 7.93 -23.79
N ILE A 22 8.36 7.01 -22.93
CA ILE A 22 7.99 5.66 -23.32
C ILE A 22 6.62 5.70 -24.02
N ARG A 23 6.61 5.41 -25.33
CA ARG A 23 5.37 5.36 -26.13
C ARG A 23 4.64 4.03 -26.05
N SER A 24 5.34 2.92 -25.78
CA SER A 24 4.73 1.59 -25.76
C SER A 24 4.07 1.29 -24.41
N VAL A 25 2.83 0.78 -24.43
CA VAL A 25 2.11 0.34 -23.23
C VAL A 25 2.89 -0.75 -22.49
N ARG A 26 3.48 -1.70 -23.22
CA ARG A 26 4.32 -2.76 -22.65
C ARG A 26 5.55 -2.18 -21.92
N GLY A 27 6.21 -1.19 -22.50
CA GLY A 27 7.36 -0.53 -21.88
C GLY A 27 6.98 0.22 -20.61
N ARG A 28 5.80 0.88 -20.60
CA ARG A 28 5.26 1.54 -19.41
C ARG A 28 4.96 0.53 -18.30
N ARG A 29 4.27 -0.58 -18.63
CA ARG A 29 4.00 -1.66 -17.66
C ARG A 29 5.29 -2.19 -17.06
N PHE A 30 6.26 -2.54 -17.91
CA PHE A 30 7.56 -3.06 -17.48
C PHE A 30 8.30 -2.09 -16.55
N THR A 31 8.33 -0.81 -16.91
CA THR A 31 8.98 0.24 -16.10
C THR A 31 8.33 0.35 -14.73
N LEU A 32 6.99 0.38 -14.67
CA LEU A 32 6.29 0.48 -13.40
C LEU A 32 6.40 -0.79 -12.56
N THR A 33 6.40 -1.97 -13.19
CA THR A 33 6.65 -3.24 -12.48
C THR A 33 8.05 -3.26 -11.86
N ILE A 34 9.09 -2.84 -12.60
CA ILE A 34 10.44 -2.73 -12.04
C ILE A 34 10.48 -1.73 -10.89
N LEU A 35 9.88 -0.55 -11.07
CA LEU A 35 9.84 0.48 -10.04
C LEU A 35 9.16 -0.04 -8.76
N SER A 36 8.03 -0.73 -8.90
CA SER A 36 7.34 -1.41 -7.81
C SER A 36 8.18 -2.46 -7.12
N LEU A 37 8.90 -3.31 -7.87
CA LEU A 37 9.74 -4.36 -7.29
C LEU A 37 10.96 -3.79 -6.56
N VAL A 38 11.62 -2.78 -7.15
CA VAL A 38 12.76 -2.10 -6.52
C VAL A 38 12.32 -1.40 -5.23
N PHE A 39 11.17 -0.73 -5.25
CA PHE A 39 10.63 -0.10 -4.05
C PHE A 39 10.19 -1.11 -3.00
N LEU A 40 9.54 -2.20 -3.40
CA LEU A 40 9.14 -3.27 -2.48
C LEU A 40 10.37 -3.94 -1.84
N HIS A 41 11.44 -4.15 -2.61
CA HIS A 41 12.70 -4.68 -2.10
C HIS A 41 13.40 -3.72 -1.13
N SER A 42 13.26 -2.40 -1.31
CA SER A 42 13.82 -1.45 -0.35
C SER A 42 13.06 -1.44 0.99
N LEU A 43 11.76 -1.78 0.97
CA LEU A 43 10.93 -1.90 2.18
C LEU A 43 11.11 -3.25 2.90
N ILE A 44 11.35 -4.33 2.15
CA ILE A 44 11.35 -5.69 2.70
C ILE A 44 12.78 -6.22 2.83
N ARG A 45 13.20 -6.48 4.07
CA ARG A 45 14.47 -7.14 4.38
C ARG A 45 14.24 -8.62 4.67
N GLY A 46 15.01 -9.49 4.02
CA GLY A 46 15.03 -10.94 4.26
C GLY A 46 14.10 -11.77 3.37
N TRP A 47 14.54 -12.96 3.00
CA TRP A 47 13.83 -13.87 2.10
C TRP A 47 12.57 -14.48 2.73
N THR A 48 12.56 -14.71 4.04
CA THR A 48 11.40 -15.25 4.75
C THR A 48 10.21 -14.31 4.67
N THR A 49 10.46 -13.00 4.79
CA THR A 49 9.45 -11.95 4.65
C THR A 49 8.82 -11.94 3.26
N TRP A 50 9.63 -12.14 2.22
CA TRP A 50 9.14 -12.28 0.84
C TRP A 50 8.24 -13.50 0.70
N GLY A 51 8.64 -14.65 1.26
CA GLY A 51 7.82 -15.87 1.24
C GLY A 51 6.45 -15.67 1.90
N ILE A 52 6.43 -15.04 3.08
CA ILE A 52 5.20 -14.71 3.81
C ILE A 52 4.32 -13.74 3.00
N LEU A 53 4.91 -12.69 2.41
CA LEU A 53 4.15 -11.75 1.58
C LEU A 53 3.55 -12.44 0.35
N ILE A 54 4.34 -13.27 -0.35
CA ILE A 54 3.86 -14.01 -1.52
C ILE A 54 2.71 -14.93 -1.12
N ALA A 55 2.86 -15.68 -0.01
CA ALA A 55 1.79 -16.53 0.50
C ALA A 55 0.53 -15.72 0.86
N PHE A 56 0.69 -14.58 1.53
CA PHE A 56 -0.39 -13.67 1.87
C PHE A 56 -1.14 -13.18 0.63
N LEU A 57 -0.43 -12.70 -0.41
CA LEU A 57 -1.05 -12.22 -1.65
C LEU A 57 -1.70 -13.35 -2.45
N LEU A 58 -1.01 -14.49 -2.62
CA LEU A 58 -1.53 -15.62 -3.37
C LEU A 58 -2.78 -16.22 -2.71
N SER A 59 -2.89 -16.17 -1.38
CA SER A 59 -4.09 -16.61 -0.68
C SER A 59 -5.35 -15.84 -1.12
N GLY A 60 -5.21 -14.55 -1.45
CA GLY A 60 -6.31 -13.73 -1.94
C GLY A 60 -6.76 -14.09 -3.33
N TYR A 61 -5.79 -14.28 -4.25
CA TYR A 61 -6.12 -14.74 -5.59
C TYR A 61 -6.75 -16.14 -5.58
N GLY A 62 -6.18 -17.06 -4.80
CA GLY A 62 -6.72 -18.42 -4.63
C GLY A 62 -8.13 -18.42 -4.05
N ALA A 63 -8.38 -17.65 -2.98
CA ALA A 63 -9.70 -17.52 -2.37
C ALA A 63 -10.72 -16.93 -3.36
N ALA A 64 -10.32 -15.93 -4.14
CA ALA A 64 -11.17 -15.34 -5.18
C ALA A 64 -11.57 -16.37 -6.24
N LEU A 65 -10.64 -17.22 -6.71
CA LEU A 65 -10.95 -18.29 -7.67
C LEU A 65 -11.89 -19.35 -7.08
N VAL A 66 -11.68 -19.75 -5.82
CA VAL A 66 -12.54 -20.71 -5.12
C VAL A 66 -13.95 -20.14 -4.95
N LEU A 67 -14.07 -18.89 -4.52
CA LEU A 67 -15.34 -18.20 -4.31
C LEU A 67 -16.06 -17.89 -5.63
N ARG A 68 -15.33 -17.67 -6.72
CA ARG A 68 -15.92 -17.57 -8.06
C ARG A 68 -16.57 -18.88 -8.49
N ARG A 69 -15.96 -20.03 -8.15
CA ARG A 69 -16.51 -21.34 -8.48
C ARG A 69 -17.66 -21.74 -7.55
N TRP A 70 -17.55 -21.36 -6.27
CA TRP A 70 -18.52 -21.68 -5.22
C TRP A 70 -18.83 -20.42 -4.39
N PRO A 71 -19.75 -19.56 -4.85
CA PRO A 71 -20.06 -18.26 -4.22
C PRO A 71 -20.87 -18.45 -2.94
N ARG A 72 -20.23 -18.99 -1.89
CA ARG A 72 -20.81 -19.22 -0.56
C ARG A 72 -20.36 -18.15 0.41
N ARG A 73 -21.31 -17.43 1.00
CA ARG A 73 -21.03 -16.42 2.04
C ARG A 73 -20.24 -16.99 3.21
N SER A 74 -20.47 -18.25 3.59
CA SER A 74 -19.71 -18.91 4.65
C SER A 74 -18.22 -19.07 4.32
N LEU A 75 -17.88 -19.42 3.06
CA LEU A 75 -16.48 -19.50 2.62
C LEU A 75 -15.82 -18.12 2.62
N LEU A 76 -16.56 -17.07 2.23
CA LEU A 76 -16.07 -15.69 2.28
C LEU A 76 -15.77 -15.27 3.72
N TRP A 77 -16.71 -15.47 4.64
CA TRP A 77 -16.51 -15.13 6.05
C TRP A 77 -15.38 -15.92 6.69
N MET A 78 -15.29 -17.23 6.42
CA MET A 78 -14.19 -18.08 6.88
C MET A 78 -12.84 -17.53 6.39
N TYR A 79 -12.76 -17.16 5.10
CA TYR A 79 -11.55 -16.58 4.53
C TYR A 79 -11.22 -15.21 5.14
N ILE A 80 -12.19 -14.30 5.30
CA ILE A 80 -11.97 -12.97 5.91
C ILE A 80 -11.49 -13.11 7.36
N ILE A 81 -12.09 -14.02 8.15
CA ILE A 81 -11.67 -14.30 9.53
C ILE A 81 -10.26 -14.86 9.57
N ALA A 82 -9.94 -15.84 8.71
CA ALA A 82 -8.60 -16.40 8.62
C ALA A 82 -7.56 -15.36 8.20
N LEU A 83 -7.89 -14.53 7.21
CA LEU A 83 -7.04 -13.45 6.72
C LEU A 83 -6.80 -12.39 7.80
N GLY A 84 -7.84 -12.03 8.56
CA GLY A 84 -7.75 -11.13 9.70
C GLY A 84 -6.88 -11.69 10.82
N ALA A 85 -7.03 -12.97 11.15
CA ALA A 85 -6.19 -13.64 12.15
C ALA A 85 -4.71 -13.67 11.74
N VAL A 86 -4.42 -14.05 10.49
CA VAL A 86 -3.05 -14.00 9.93
C VAL A 86 -2.50 -12.58 9.99
N PHE A 87 -3.28 -11.59 9.57
CA PHE A 87 -2.87 -10.19 9.64
C PHE A 87 -2.55 -9.74 11.07
N MET A 88 -3.36 -10.12 12.05
CA MET A 88 -3.13 -9.78 13.46
C MET A 88 -1.83 -10.39 13.98
N VAL A 89 -1.54 -11.65 13.63
CA VAL A 89 -0.27 -12.32 13.98
C VAL A 89 0.91 -11.60 13.33
N LEU A 90 0.82 -11.28 12.03
CA LEU A 90 1.88 -10.56 11.31
C LEU A 90 2.15 -9.17 11.89
N LYS A 91 1.10 -8.49 12.36
CA LYS A 91 1.20 -7.17 13.01
C LYS A 91 1.65 -7.22 14.47
N ARG A 92 1.77 -8.40 15.07
CA ARG A 92 2.26 -8.59 16.44
C ARG A 92 1.53 -7.67 17.42
N TYR A 93 0.21 -7.73 17.42
CA TYR A 93 -0.57 -6.97 18.40
C TYR A 93 -0.25 -7.45 19.82
N VAL A 94 -0.06 -6.50 20.74
CA VAL A 94 0.35 -6.76 22.14
C VAL A 94 -0.55 -7.79 22.84
N PHE A 95 -1.85 -7.76 22.58
CA PHE A 95 -2.78 -8.72 23.19
C PHE A 95 -2.60 -10.16 22.69
N LEU A 96 -2.02 -10.37 21.50
CA LEU A 96 -1.74 -11.70 20.98
C LEU A 96 -0.51 -12.33 21.61
N GLU A 97 0.47 -11.52 22.03
CA GLU A 97 1.66 -12.01 22.76
C GLU A 97 1.28 -12.69 24.07
N ALA A 98 0.15 -12.29 24.68
CA ALA A 98 -0.37 -12.90 25.89
C ALA A 98 -1.05 -14.27 25.66
N ILE A 99 -1.41 -14.60 24.41
CA ILE A 99 -2.23 -15.77 24.06
C ILE A 99 -1.43 -16.81 23.27
N LEU A 100 -0.51 -16.36 22.40
CA LEU A 100 0.24 -17.21 21.48
C LEU A 100 1.68 -17.42 21.94
N PRO A 101 2.28 -18.61 21.70
CA PRO A 101 3.69 -18.85 22.00
C PRO A 101 4.64 -17.94 21.21
N GLU A 102 5.77 -17.56 21.81
CA GLU A 102 6.77 -16.66 21.19
C GLU A 102 7.26 -17.13 19.81
N SER A 103 7.35 -18.44 19.59
CA SER A 103 7.72 -19.06 18.29
C SER A 103 6.90 -18.57 17.09
N TRP A 104 5.65 -18.11 17.29
CA TRP A 104 4.80 -17.56 16.24
C TRP A 104 5.22 -16.15 15.81
N PHE A 105 5.98 -15.44 16.66
CA PHE A 105 6.43 -14.07 16.43
C PHE A 105 7.88 -13.96 15.98
N GLU A 106 8.64 -15.07 15.97
CA GLU A 106 10.03 -15.11 15.47
C GLU A 106 10.15 -14.62 14.03
N HIS A 107 9.08 -14.78 13.25
CA HIS A 107 9.00 -14.36 11.85
C HIS A 107 8.15 -13.10 11.67
N SER A 108 8.09 -12.22 12.68
CA SER A 108 7.26 -11.00 12.59
C SER A 108 7.67 -10.15 11.39
N VAL A 109 6.70 -9.90 10.52
CA VAL A 109 6.90 -9.17 9.28
C VAL A 109 6.31 -7.77 9.44
N SER A 110 7.18 -6.79 9.67
CA SER A 110 6.79 -5.38 9.58
C SER A 110 6.84 -4.93 8.12
N ILE A 111 5.84 -5.34 7.32
CA ILE A 111 5.64 -4.77 5.99
C ILE A 111 4.85 -3.47 6.13
N LEU A 112 5.48 -2.37 5.73
CA LEU A 112 4.82 -1.09 5.55
C LEU A 112 3.75 -1.24 4.46
N GLY A 113 2.51 -0.83 4.75
CA GLY A 113 1.39 -0.95 3.80
C GLY A 113 0.60 -2.26 3.84
N LEU A 114 0.93 -3.21 4.72
CA LEU A 114 0.21 -4.50 4.82
C LEU A 114 -1.31 -4.33 5.04
N SER A 115 -1.74 -3.33 5.83
CA SER A 115 -3.15 -3.03 6.05
C SER A 115 -3.87 -2.63 4.76
N TYR A 116 -3.20 -1.87 3.88
CA TYR A 116 -3.76 -1.49 2.58
C TYR A 116 -3.83 -2.69 1.63
N MET A 117 -2.85 -3.59 1.67
CA MET A 117 -2.92 -4.85 0.92
C MET A 117 -4.08 -5.73 1.41
N LEU A 118 -4.30 -5.80 2.73
CA LEU A 118 -5.41 -6.53 3.33
C LEU A 118 -6.76 -6.02 2.81
N PHE A 119 -7.01 -4.71 2.87
CA PHE A 119 -8.29 -4.15 2.41
C PHE A 119 -8.49 -4.36 0.91
N ARG A 120 -7.46 -4.11 0.09
CA ARG A 120 -7.51 -4.37 -1.35
C ARG A 120 -7.78 -5.85 -1.67
N GLN A 121 -7.23 -6.76 -0.88
CA GLN A 121 -7.45 -8.20 -0.99
C GLN A 121 -8.88 -8.59 -0.65
N ILE A 122 -9.44 -8.03 0.42
CA ILE A 122 -10.85 -8.25 0.80
C ILE A 122 -11.77 -7.74 -0.32
N HIS A 123 -11.57 -6.51 -0.80
CA HIS A 123 -12.34 -5.95 -1.92
C HIS A 123 -12.24 -6.84 -3.16
N PHE A 124 -11.04 -7.26 -3.55
CA PHE A 124 -10.85 -8.13 -4.71
C PHE A 124 -11.62 -9.46 -4.58
N VAL A 125 -11.59 -10.09 -3.41
CA VAL A 125 -12.28 -11.36 -3.17
C VAL A 125 -13.79 -11.18 -3.17
N VAL A 126 -14.31 -10.11 -2.55
CA VAL A 126 -15.74 -9.78 -2.55
C VAL A 126 -16.22 -9.48 -3.97
N ASP A 127 -15.55 -8.58 -4.68
CA ASP A 127 -15.92 -8.17 -6.05
C ASP A 127 -15.84 -9.36 -7.02
N THR A 128 -14.91 -10.30 -6.82
CA THR A 128 -14.84 -11.53 -7.62
C THR A 128 -16.01 -12.47 -7.33
N MET A 129 -16.41 -12.61 -6.06
CA MET A 129 -17.55 -13.44 -5.66
C MET A 129 -18.88 -12.87 -6.18
N GLU A 130 -19.01 -11.54 -6.22
CA GLU A 130 -20.18 -10.83 -6.72
C GLU A 130 -20.20 -10.67 -8.26
N GLU A 131 -19.27 -11.32 -8.97
CA GLU A 131 -19.14 -11.26 -10.44
C GLU A 131 -18.93 -9.84 -11.00
N GLN A 132 -18.48 -8.89 -10.17
CA GLN A 132 -18.11 -7.54 -10.62
C GLN A 132 -16.77 -7.54 -11.39
N ILE A 133 -15.97 -8.60 -11.24
CA ILE A 133 -14.71 -8.78 -11.97
C ILE A 133 -14.90 -9.84 -13.05
N GLU A 134 -14.96 -9.41 -14.32
CA GLU A 134 -15.18 -10.31 -15.46
C GLU A 134 -14.06 -11.35 -15.60
N ARG A 135 -12.79 -10.92 -15.50
CA ARG A 135 -11.61 -11.75 -15.79
C ARG A 135 -10.47 -11.50 -14.80
N PRO A 136 -10.44 -12.18 -13.64
CA PRO A 136 -9.37 -12.04 -12.66
C PRO A 136 -8.04 -12.59 -13.22
N SER A 137 -7.13 -11.70 -13.56
CA SER A 137 -5.76 -12.03 -13.97
C SER A 137 -4.82 -12.01 -12.77
N LEU A 138 -4.04 -13.08 -12.57
CA LEU A 138 -3.04 -13.13 -11.49
C LEU A 138 -2.03 -11.98 -11.60
N TRP A 139 -1.57 -11.68 -12.82
CA TRP A 139 -0.59 -10.62 -13.04
C TRP A 139 -1.16 -9.23 -12.75
N ALA A 140 -2.41 -8.98 -13.16
CA ALA A 140 -3.09 -7.73 -12.84
C ALA A 140 -3.33 -7.60 -11.32
N TYR A 141 -3.73 -8.69 -10.66
CA TYR A 141 -3.91 -8.74 -9.21
C TYR A 141 -2.62 -8.46 -8.44
N LEU A 142 -1.52 -9.12 -8.80
CA LEU A 142 -0.23 -8.89 -8.15
C LEU A 142 0.23 -7.45 -8.33
N TYR A 143 0.07 -6.89 -9.52
CA TYR A 143 0.46 -5.51 -9.77
C TYR A 143 -0.49 -4.51 -9.08
N TYR A 144 -1.79 -4.80 -8.97
CA TYR A 144 -2.76 -4.06 -8.18
C TYR A 144 -2.36 -3.99 -6.70
N GLN A 145 -1.85 -5.09 -6.15
CA GLN A 145 -1.40 -5.15 -4.75
C GLN A 145 -0.04 -4.48 -4.53
N LEU A 146 0.87 -4.61 -5.49
CA LEU A 146 2.26 -4.17 -5.37
C LEU A 146 2.53 -2.81 -6.04
N ASN A 147 1.49 -2.10 -6.45
CA ASN A 147 1.63 -0.80 -7.09
C ASN A 147 2.32 0.20 -6.13
N VAL A 148 3.47 0.74 -6.53
CA VAL A 148 4.30 1.62 -5.70
C VAL A 148 3.56 2.86 -5.20
N PHE A 149 2.65 3.41 -6.00
CA PHE A 149 1.95 4.65 -5.67
C PHE A 149 0.90 4.46 -4.58
N THR A 150 0.41 3.24 -4.40
CA THR A 150 -0.65 2.92 -3.41
C THR A 150 -0.22 1.92 -2.36
N LEU A 151 1.05 1.47 -2.40
CA LEU A 151 1.58 0.44 -1.53
C LEU A 151 1.51 0.82 -0.05
N ILE A 152 1.98 2.04 0.29
CA ILE A 152 2.14 2.50 1.68
C ILE A 152 0.83 3.07 2.23
N SER A 153 0.25 4.03 1.51
CA SER A 153 -0.93 4.77 1.96
C SER A 153 -1.66 5.46 0.80
N GLY A 154 -1.99 4.69 -0.25
CA GLY A 154 -2.77 5.21 -1.37
C GLY A 154 -4.27 5.21 -1.14
N PRO A 155 -5.04 5.92 -1.98
CA PRO A 155 -6.49 5.72 -2.05
C PRO A 155 -6.79 4.25 -2.38
N ILE A 156 -7.75 3.66 -1.67
CA ILE A 156 -8.20 2.29 -1.95
C ILE A 156 -9.05 2.35 -3.23
N GLN A 157 -8.43 2.01 -4.35
CA GLN A 157 -9.08 1.91 -5.66
C GLN A 157 -9.67 0.50 -5.83
N ARG A 158 -10.81 0.37 -6.53
CA ARG A 158 -11.36 -0.94 -6.92
C ARG A 158 -10.49 -1.61 -8.00
N PHE A 159 -10.45 -2.94 -7.99
CA PHE A 159 -9.64 -3.71 -8.93
C PHE A 159 -10.05 -3.50 -10.39
N GLU A 160 -11.35 -3.44 -10.70
CA GLU A 160 -11.83 -3.31 -12.08
C GLU A 160 -11.38 -2.00 -12.74
N ASP A 161 -11.50 -0.89 -12.02
CA ASP A 161 -11.02 0.43 -12.48
C ASP A 161 -9.51 0.42 -12.69
N PHE A 162 -8.79 -0.23 -11.77
CA PHE A 162 -7.35 -0.38 -11.86
C PHE A 162 -6.94 -1.20 -13.09
N ASP A 163 -7.57 -2.36 -13.32
CA ASP A 163 -7.25 -3.24 -14.43
C ASP A 163 -7.50 -2.54 -15.77
N ARG A 164 -8.61 -1.80 -15.89
CA ARG A 164 -8.93 -1.00 -17.08
C ARG A 164 -7.87 0.08 -17.35
N GLN A 165 -7.38 0.76 -16.31
CA GLN A 165 -6.32 1.76 -16.43
C GLN A 165 -4.96 1.15 -16.73
N TRP A 166 -4.64 0.02 -16.08
CA TRP A 166 -3.44 -0.76 -16.29
C TRP A 166 -3.36 -1.30 -17.72
N ASP A 167 -4.52 -1.63 -18.30
CA ASP A 167 -4.55 -2.17 -19.64
C ASP A 167 -4.25 -1.12 -20.70
N ARG A 168 -4.76 0.08 -20.50
CA ARG A 168 -4.62 1.18 -21.46
C ARG A 168 -3.30 1.93 -21.28
N LEU A 169 -2.90 2.21 -20.03
CA LEU A 169 -1.82 3.14 -19.66
C LEU A 169 -1.70 4.31 -20.64
N GLU A 170 -2.85 4.89 -21.02
CA GLU A 170 -2.90 6.03 -21.94
C GLU A 170 -2.02 7.15 -21.39
N PRO A 171 -1.35 7.94 -22.26
CA PRO A 171 -0.64 9.13 -21.79
C PRO A 171 -1.64 9.99 -21.01
N PRO A 172 -1.46 10.17 -19.70
CA PRO A 172 -2.50 10.73 -18.85
C PRO A 172 -2.74 12.21 -19.14
N PHE A 173 -1.82 12.85 -19.86
CA PHE A 173 -1.84 14.28 -20.10
C PHE A 173 -2.07 14.60 -21.57
N ARG A 174 -3.21 15.25 -21.82
CA ARG A 174 -3.64 15.72 -23.14
C ARG A 174 -3.16 17.15 -23.40
N CYS A 175 -2.89 17.91 -22.35
CA CYS A 175 -2.45 19.30 -22.45
C CYS A 175 -1.41 19.67 -21.38
N ARG A 176 -0.79 20.84 -21.56
CA ARG A 176 0.26 21.37 -20.68
C ARG A 176 -0.27 21.66 -19.27
N GLU A 177 -1.53 22.07 -19.15
CA GLU A 177 -2.14 22.39 -17.86
C GLU A 177 -2.21 21.16 -16.94
N GLU A 178 -2.53 19.98 -17.46
CA GLU A 178 -2.62 18.75 -16.68
C GLU A 178 -1.23 18.28 -16.18
N VAL A 179 -0.20 18.46 -17.00
CA VAL A 179 1.20 18.21 -16.62
C VAL A 179 1.62 19.16 -15.50
N LEU A 180 1.37 20.46 -15.66
CA LEU A 180 1.71 21.47 -14.64
C LEU A 180 0.92 21.23 -13.35
N GLY A 181 -0.35 20.86 -13.44
CA GLY A 181 -1.18 20.51 -12.28
C GLY A 181 -0.62 19.31 -11.52
N SER A 182 -0.07 18.31 -12.22
CA SER A 182 0.56 17.15 -11.60
C SER A 182 1.86 17.50 -10.88
N TYR A 183 2.72 18.33 -11.48
CA TYR A 183 3.91 18.83 -10.80
C TYR A 183 3.57 19.73 -9.61
N LEU A 184 2.57 20.60 -9.74
CA LEU A 184 2.09 21.44 -8.65
C LEU A 184 1.59 20.57 -7.47
N ARG A 185 0.88 19.47 -7.75
CA ARG A 185 0.45 18.51 -6.72
C ARG A 185 1.64 17.87 -5.99
N ILE A 186 2.70 17.50 -6.70
CA ILE A 186 3.94 16.98 -6.09
C ILE A 186 4.58 18.04 -5.20
N LEU A 187 4.71 19.29 -5.68
CA LEU A 187 5.30 20.39 -4.92
C LEU A 187 4.48 20.77 -3.67
N ILE A 188 3.15 20.80 -3.78
CA ILE A 188 2.25 21.03 -2.64
C ILE A 188 2.42 19.90 -1.61
N GLY A 189 2.45 18.65 -2.05
CA GLY A 189 2.69 17.51 -1.16
C GLY A 189 4.04 17.59 -0.45
N LEU A 190 5.10 17.96 -1.19
CA LEU A 190 6.43 18.16 -0.60
C LEU A 190 6.42 19.30 0.43
N PHE A 191 5.76 20.43 0.14
CA PHE A 191 5.60 21.53 1.09
C PHE A 191 4.85 21.09 2.35
N GLN A 192 3.74 20.36 2.19
CA GLN A 192 2.95 19.84 3.31
C GLN A 192 3.78 18.92 4.21
N VAL A 193 4.56 18.01 3.64
CA VAL A 193 5.37 17.08 4.44
C VAL A 193 6.60 17.77 5.04
N ALA A 194 7.37 18.49 4.22
CA ALA A 194 8.67 19.04 4.60
C ALA A 194 8.55 20.28 5.50
N VAL A 195 7.57 21.15 5.24
CA VAL A 195 7.43 22.42 5.96
C VAL A 195 6.37 22.30 7.04
N LEU A 196 5.11 22.02 6.65
CA LEU A 196 4.01 21.97 7.63
C LEU A 196 4.18 20.79 8.60
N GLY A 197 4.50 19.60 8.09
CA GLY A 197 4.74 18.41 8.89
C GLY A 197 5.83 18.64 9.94
N THR A 198 7.01 19.12 9.51
CA THR A 198 8.12 19.43 10.42
C THR A 198 7.75 20.53 11.41
N PHE A 199 7.07 21.59 10.97
CA PHE A 199 6.65 22.68 11.85
C PHE A 199 5.70 22.20 12.96
N PHE A 200 4.63 21.47 12.59
CA PHE A 200 3.68 20.97 13.56
C PHE A 200 4.28 19.89 14.46
N TYR A 201 5.15 19.03 13.92
CA TYR A 201 5.87 18.03 14.71
C TYR A 201 6.78 18.69 15.75
N GLY A 202 7.55 19.72 15.37
CA GLY A 202 8.38 20.47 16.32
C GLY A 202 7.54 21.16 17.41
N ARG A 203 6.39 21.76 17.06
CA ARG A 203 5.47 22.33 18.06
C ARG A 203 4.89 21.28 18.99
N TYR A 204 4.58 20.11 18.45
CA TYR A 204 4.11 18.97 19.24
C TYR A 204 5.19 18.51 20.22
N GLU A 205 6.44 18.33 19.79
CA GLU A 205 7.54 17.92 20.68
C GLU A 205 7.75 18.94 21.82
N THR A 206 7.75 20.24 21.51
CA THR A 206 7.86 21.28 22.54
C THR A 206 6.69 21.26 23.51
N ALA A 207 5.46 21.08 23.02
CA ALA A 207 4.27 21.04 23.87
C ALA A 207 4.25 19.79 24.78
N VAL A 208 4.75 18.66 24.29
CA VAL A 208 4.92 17.43 25.08
C VAL A 208 6.01 17.62 26.14
N ALA A 209 7.12 18.27 25.79
CA ALA A 209 8.24 18.53 26.72
C ALA A 209 7.87 19.53 27.83
N ASP A 210 7.05 20.55 27.53
CA ASP A 210 6.66 21.61 28.47
C ASP A 210 5.63 21.16 29.54
N ALA A 211 5.11 19.93 29.44
CA ALA A 211 4.32 19.24 30.46
C ALA A 211 3.40 20.12 31.35
N ASN A 212 2.52 20.90 30.71
CA ASN A 212 1.20 21.24 31.27
C ASN A 212 0.10 20.60 30.41
N MET A 213 0.35 19.36 29.96
CA MET A 213 -0.53 18.63 29.05
C MET A 213 -1.65 17.94 29.83
N SER A 214 -2.87 18.46 29.70
CA SER A 214 -4.08 17.91 30.32
C SER A 214 -4.27 16.43 29.95
N ARG A 215 -4.82 15.63 30.89
CA ARG A 215 -5.06 14.17 30.74
C ARG A 215 -5.80 13.79 29.45
N LEU A 216 -6.54 14.72 28.84
CA LEU A 216 -7.34 14.51 27.63
C LEU A 216 -6.49 14.28 26.36
N LEU A 217 -5.27 14.81 26.28
CA LEU A 217 -4.40 14.63 25.10
C LEU A 217 -3.52 13.38 25.17
N ARG A 218 -3.50 12.65 26.30
CA ARG A 218 -2.79 11.36 26.41
C ARG A 218 -3.51 10.22 25.68
N VAL A 219 -4.84 10.28 25.60
CA VAL A 219 -5.64 9.20 25.02
C VAL A 219 -5.40 9.06 23.51
N PRO A 220 -5.43 10.12 22.68
CA PRO A 220 -5.05 9.99 21.27
C PRO A 220 -3.60 9.54 21.09
N MET A 221 -2.68 9.98 21.96
CA MET A 221 -1.26 9.64 21.84
C MET A 221 -0.97 8.15 22.01
N ALA A 222 -1.67 7.45 22.90
CA ALA A 222 -1.51 5.99 23.06
C ALA A 222 -1.96 5.19 21.82
N PHE A 223 -2.81 5.77 20.96
CA PHE A 223 -3.26 5.12 19.72
C PHE A 223 -2.31 5.34 18.54
N TYR A 224 -1.50 6.41 18.57
CA TYR A 224 -0.62 6.80 17.45
C TYR A 224 0.88 6.59 17.72
N SER A 225 1.28 6.26 18.95
CA SER A 225 2.64 5.82 19.26
C SER A 225 2.81 4.33 18.93
N TYR A 226 2.96 4.02 17.63
CA TYR A 226 3.37 2.71 17.11
C TYR A 226 4.44 2.91 16.04
#